data_AF-A0A7H9AZK9-F1
#
_entry.id   AF-A0A7H9AZK9-F1
#
_cell.length_a   1.000
_cell.length_b   1.000
_cell.length_c   1.000
_cell.angle_alpha   90.00
_cell.angle_beta   90.00
_cell.angle_gamma   90.00
#
_symmetry.space_group_name_H-M   'P 1'
#
loop_
_entity.id
_entity.type
_entity.pdbx_description
1 polymer ?
#
loop_
_entity_poly.entity_id
_entity_poly.type
_entity_poly.pdbx_seq_one_letter_code
_entity_poly.pdbx_strand_id
1 'polypeptide(L)'
;MFDKKSVDYSLYLVTDSGMLPTGTSLYSQVKAGLENGVTLVQLREKETDTKTFVEEALKIHELCQQFNVPLIINDRIDVALAINAEGVHVGQDDMPIPLVRKLLGPNKILGWSVGKTSEVERLAQWGPEMIDYIGIGMVFATSTKKNPKKSPMGPQGVIGILNALETSKATWCRTVAIGGLHPVNIERVLYQCVSTSGKRSLDGISVVSDIMAAADAAAATVNLHTLLRKKTFQFVDLYLGNGELKPEGLKNVIEQVKQNRPLVQHITNKVHQNFGANVTLALGSSPIMSEIKSEVHDLARIPHATLLLNTGSVAPLDMVQEAILAYNQVGRPIVFDPVGYSATETRHVLNDTLLSSGQFTCIKGNSSEILSLAKLSVEKMKGVDAHTGTIDKKLLERATRLVAYQYKTVVVCTGEYDFIADGTVSGQYALSVGSRGKTVETIPCLVIENGPIEIMGHITASGCSLGSTIACFIGGLNTNGNLFEAVVAAVLLYKSAGKLAAERCQGSGSFYFQLVDALYQLFRDNKPETWTANFQRL
;
A
#
# COMPACT_ATOMS: atom_id res chain seq x y z
N MET A 1 14.47 -29.54 21.38
CA MET A 1 13.48 -28.57 21.91
C MET A 1 13.73 -27.26 21.18
N PHE A 2 12.73 -26.70 20.51
CA PHE A 2 12.89 -25.44 19.78
C PHE A 2 13.10 -24.27 20.73
N ASP A 3 14.05 -23.39 20.42
CA ASP A 3 14.15 -22.10 21.11
C ASP A 3 13.13 -21.14 20.49
N LYS A 4 12.11 -20.79 21.27
CA LYS A 4 11.03 -19.87 20.86
C LYS A 4 11.53 -18.50 20.39
N LYS A 5 12.76 -18.09 20.74
CA LYS A 5 13.40 -16.85 20.26
C LYS A 5 13.96 -16.94 18.84
N SER A 6 14.16 -18.16 18.34
CA SER A 6 14.81 -18.45 17.04
C SER A 6 13.84 -18.92 15.96
N VAL A 7 12.54 -18.87 16.22
CA VAL A 7 11.50 -19.34 15.30
C VAL A 7 11.49 -18.47 14.03
N ASP A 8 11.54 -19.13 12.87
CA ASP A 8 11.41 -18.48 11.57
C ASP A 8 9.93 -18.36 11.18
N TYR A 9 9.42 -17.14 11.20
CA TYR A 9 8.02 -16.84 10.87
C TYR A 9 7.78 -16.58 9.37
N SER A 10 8.82 -16.68 8.52
CA SER A 10 8.80 -16.23 7.12
C SER A 10 7.59 -16.74 6.34
N LEU A 11 7.36 -18.06 6.33
CA LEU A 11 6.23 -18.69 5.68
C LEU A 11 5.48 -19.62 6.64
N TYR A 12 4.37 -19.11 7.16
CA TYR A 12 3.56 -19.77 8.16
C TYR A 12 2.30 -20.42 7.57
N LEU A 13 2.33 -21.75 7.43
CA LEU A 13 1.18 -22.52 6.97
C LEU A 13 0.18 -22.76 8.11
N VAL A 14 -1.09 -22.41 7.90
CA VAL A 14 -2.20 -22.79 8.77
C VAL A 14 -3.07 -23.79 8.01
N THR A 15 -3.36 -24.95 8.61
CA THR A 15 -4.10 -26.02 7.94
C THR A 15 -5.61 -25.78 7.92
N ASP A 16 -6.29 -26.44 6.99
CA ASP A 16 -7.75 -26.60 6.99
C ASP A 16 -8.13 -27.83 6.15
N SER A 17 -8.59 -28.91 6.79
CA SER A 17 -8.97 -30.14 6.08
C SER A 17 -10.20 -29.98 5.18
N GLY A 18 -10.99 -28.91 5.33
CA GLY A 18 -12.23 -28.71 4.59
C GLY A 18 -12.06 -28.20 3.16
N MET A 19 -10.84 -27.94 2.70
CA MET A 19 -10.56 -27.36 1.38
C MET A 19 -9.52 -28.11 0.56
N LEU A 20 -9.20 -29.34 0.96
CA LEU A 20 -8.22 -30.17 0.28
C LEU A 20 -8.69 -30.55 -1.14
N PRO A 21 -7.81 -30.48 -2.16
CA PRO A 21 -8.10 -31.02 -3.48
C PRO A 21 -8.37 -32.52 -3.44
N THR A 22 -9.20 -33.01 -4.36
CA THR A 22 -9.48 -34.44 -4.51
C THR A 22 -8.18 -35.23 -4.73
N GLY A 23 -8.03 -36.35 -4.01
CA GLY A 23 -6.84 -37.21 -4.10
C GLY A 23 -5.64 -36.73 -3.28
N THR A 24 -5.77 -35.63 -2.54
CA THR A 24 -4.76 -35.16 -1.57
C THR A 24 -5.21 -35.42 -0.14
N SER A 25 -4.28 -35.27 0.81
CA SER A 25 -4.52 -35.33 2.25
C SER A 25 -3.89 -34.13 2.93
N LEU A 26 -4.31 -33.83 4.16
CA LEU A 26 -3.66 -32.80 4.98
C LEU A 26 -2.16 -33.07 5.09
N TYR A 27 -1.78 -34.32 5.35
CA TYR A 27 -0.37 -34.74 5.42
C TYR A 27 0.39 -34.44 4.12
N SER A 28 -0.17 -34.78 2.95
CA SER A 28 0.52 -34.56 1.68
C SER A 28 0.70 -33.07 1.37
N GLN A 29 -0.30 -32.24 1.66
CA GLN A 29 -0.20 -30.78 1.46
C GLN A 29 0.83 -30.15 2.41
N VAL A 30 0.80 -30.52 3.69
CA VAL A 30 1.78 -30.04 4.68
C VAL A 30 3.19 -30.49 4.32
N LYS A 31 3.37 -31.75 3.92
CA LYS A 31 4.66 -32.28 3.48
C LYS A 31 5.21 -31.51 2.28
N ALA A 32 4.39 -31.30 1.25
CA ALA A 32 4.78 -30.52 0.08
C ALA A 32 5.17 -29.08 0.47
N GLY A 33 4.46 -28.46 1.41
CA GLY A 33 4.82 -27.15 1.95
C GLY A 33 6.19 -27.16 2.66
N LEU A 34 6.42 -28.13 3.57
CA LEU A 34 7.67 -28.24 4.32
C LEU A 34 8.88 -28.48 3.40
N GLU A 35 8.72 -29.32 2.37
CA GLU A 35 9.77 -29.60 1.38
C GLU A 35 10.18 -28.37 0.55
N ASN A 36 9.30 -27.36 0.44
CA ASN A 36 9.46 -26.25 -0.50
C ASN A 36 9.57 -24.86 0.15
N GLY A 37 9.54 -24.76 1.48
CA GLY A 37 9.89 -23.51 2.18
C GLY A 37 8.97 -23.06 3.31
N VAL A 38 7.98 -23.87 3.74
CA VAL A 38 7.23 -23.58 4.97
C VAL A 38 8.15 -23.65 6.18
N THR A 39 8.12 -22.63 7.02
CA THR A 39 9.02 -22.47 8.18
C THR A 39 8.30 -22.59 9.53
N LEU A 40 6.96 -22.58 9.51
CA LEU A 40 6.10 -22.76 10.67
C LEU A 40 4.79 -23.42 10.24
N VAL A 41 4.28 -24.38 11.01
CA VAL A 41 2.98 -25.03 10.75
C VAL A 41 2.06 -24.85 11.94
N GLN A 42 0.80 -24.46 11.68
CA GLN A 42 -0.28 -24.49 12.65
C GLN A 42 -1.33 -25.49 12.21
N LEU A 43 -1.56 -26.49 13.04
CA LEU A 43 -2.65 -27.43 12.84
C LEU A 43 -3.95 -26.85 13.40
N ARG A 44 -4.94 -26.69 12.54
CA ARG A 44 -6.24 -26.10 12.84
C ARG A 44 -7.36 -26.99 12.30
N GLU A 45 -8.00 -27.71 13.23
CA GLU A 45 -9.19 -28.52 12.97
C GLU A 45 -10.31 -28.09 13.92
N LYS A 46 -11.37 -27.47 13.38
CA LYS A 46 -12.46 -26.90 14.20
C LYS A 46 -13.60 -27.87 14.49
N GLU A 47 -13.84 -28.81 13.59
CA GLU A 47 -15.05 -29.65 13.59
C GLU A 47 -14.75 -31.13 13.88
N THR A 48 -13.49 -31.46 14.21
CA THR A 48 -13.07 -32.84 14.49
C THR A 48 -13.17 -33.17 15.99
N ASP A 49 -13.40 -34.44 16.31
CA ASP A 49 -13.34 -34.90 17.69
C ASP A 49 -11.91 -34.92 18.22
N THR A 50 -11.76 -34.82 19.54
CA THR A 50 -10.45 -34.72 20.20
C THR A 50 -9.53 -35.90 19.91
N LYS A 51 -10.06 -37.13 19.81
CA LYS A 51 -9.23 -38.32 19.59
C LYS A 51 -8.62 -38.25 18.20
N THR A 52 -9.45 -38.03 17.19
CA THR A 52 -9.00 -37.87 15.79
C THR A 52 -8.03 -36.70 15.67
N PHE A 53 -8.28 -35.59 16.38
CA PHE A 53 -7.37 -34.44 16.35
C PHE A 53 -5.97 -34.79 16.89
N VAL A 54 -5.90 -35.51 18.02
CA VAL A 54 -4.63 -35.92 18.62
C VAL A 54 -3.87 -36.89 17.69
N GLU A 55 -4.57 -37.85 17.08
CA GLU A 55 -3.95 -38.79 16.14
C GLU A 55 -3.36 -38.10 14.91
N GLU A 56 -4.07 -37.11 14.36
CA GLU A 56 -3.55 -36.29 13.25
C GLU A 56 -2.41 -35.38 13.70
N ALA A 57 -2.54 -34.74 14.87
CA ALA A 57 -1.53 -33.86 15.42
C ALA A 57 -0.20 -34.58 15.67
N LEU A 58 -0.22 -35.82 16.15
CA LEU A 58 1.00 -36.64 16.30
C LEU A 58 1.68 -36.91 14.95
N LYS A 59 0.92 -37.26 13.91
CA LYS A 59 1.46 -37.52 12.56
C LYS A 59 2.10 -36.26 11.95
N ILE A 60 1.44 -35.12 12.10
CA ILE A 60 1.96 -33.85 11.60
C ILE A 60 3.13 -33.34 12.45
N HIS A 61 3.13 -33.59 13.76
CA HIS A 61 4.25 -33.25 14.63
C HIS A 61 5.52 -34.01 14.24
N GLU A 62 5.40 -35.32 14.03
CA GLU A 62 6.51 -36.16 13.55
C GLU A 62 7.05 -35.65 12.21
N LEU A 63 6.15 -35.32 11.27
CA LEU A 63 6.53 -34.74 9.99
C LEU A 63 7.28 -33.41 10.17
N CYS A 64 6.74 -32.46 10.93
CA CYS A 64 7.37 -31.16 11.20
C CYS A 64 8.77 -31.32 11.84
N GLN A 65 8.94 -32.29 12.75
CA GLN A 65 10.22 -32.60 13.37
C GLN A 65 11.27 -33.07 12.36
N GLN A 66 10.89 -33.86 11.35
CA GLN A 66 11.82 -34.31 10.29
C GLN A 66 12.41 -33.13 9.51
N PHE A 67 11.66 -32.03 9.37
CA PHE A 67 12.10 -30.82 8.69
C PHE A 67 12.65 -29.74 9.64
N ASN A 68 12.72 -30.03 10.95
CA ASN A 68 13.09 -29.07 11.99
C ASN A 68 12.24 -27.78 11.92
N VAL A 69 10.92 -27.95 11.75
CA VAL A 69 9.92 -26.89 11.75
C VAL A 69 9.02 -27.03 12.98
N PRO A 70 8.66 -25.96 13.72
CA PRO A 70 7.81 -26.08 14.89
C PRO A 70 6.35 -26.34 14.51
N LEU A 71 5.63 -27.11 15.34
CA LEU A 71 4.17 -27.26 15.25
C LEU A 71 3.46 -26.42 16.31
N ILE A 72 2.48 -25.64 15.85
CA ILE A 72 1.56 -24.87 16.68
C ILE A 72 0.17 -25.51 16.64
N ILE A 73 -0.48 -25.66 17.79
CA ILE A 73 -1.88 -26.14 17.85
C ILE A 73 -2.82 -24.95 18.00
N ASN A 74 -3.82 -24.86 17.14
CA ASN A 74 -4.84 -23.82 17.22
C ASN A 74 -5.86 -24.12 18.34
N ASP A 75 -6.09 -23.16 19.22
CA ASP A 75 -7.10 -23.07 20.30
C ASP A 75 -7.02 -24.17 21.41
N ARG A 76 -6.67 -25.41 21.07
CA ARG A 76 -6.71 -26.60 21.94
C ARG A 76 -5.42 -26.80 22.74
N ILE A 77 -5.30 -26.07 23.84
CA ILE A 77 -4.15 -26.13 24.77
C ILE A 77 -3.95 -27.54 25.34
N ASP A 78 -5.04 -28.24 25.65
CA ASP A 78 -5.04 -29.62 26.13
C ASP A 78 -4.38 -30.59 25.15
N VAL A 79 -4.70 -30.46 23.85
CA VAL A 79 -4.07 -31.26 22.78
C VAL A 79 -2.59 -30.92 22.65
N ALA A 80 -2.24 -29.63 22.66
CA ALA A 80 -0.84 -29.19 22.58
C ALA A 80 0.02 -29.75 23.72
N LEU A 81 -0.53 -29.84 24.94
CA LEU A 81 0.13 -30.44 26.08
C LEU A 81 0.22 -31.97 25.94
N ALA A 82 -0.86 -32.62 25.51
CA ALA A 82 -0.92 -34.08 25.36
C ALA A 82 0.13 -34.61 24.38
N ILE A 83 0.37 -33.91 23.26
CA ILE A 83 1.37 -34.29 22.26
C ILE A 83 2.71 -33.59 22.45
N ASN A 84 2.84 -32.74 23.48
CA ASN A 84 4.02 -31.91 23.74
C ASN A 84 4.44 -31.02 22.54
N ALA A 85 3.48 -30.45 21.81
CA ALA A 85 3.71 -29.53 20.69
C ALA A 85 4.52 -28.29 21.10
N GLU A 86 5.17 -27.63 20.14
CA GLU A 86 6.06 -26.49 20.40
C GLU A 86 5.31 -25.23 20.89
N GLY A 87 4.02 -25.11 20.57
CA GLY A 87 3.22 -23.99 21.03
C GLY A 87 1.75 -24.05 20.67
N VAL A 88 1.04 -22.96 20.98
CA VAL A 88 -0.36 -22.75 20.61
C VAL A 88 -0.61 -21.39 20.00
N HIS A 89 -1.68 -21.28 19.23
CA HIS A 89 -2.24 -20.01 18.78
C HIS A 89 -3.67 -19.90 19.32
N VAL A 90 -4.03 -18.76 19.90
CA VAL A 90 -5.39 -18.53 20.40
C VAL A 90 -5.98 -17.23 19.85
N GLY A 91 -7.30 -17.21 19.66
CA GLY A 91 -8.07 -16.04 19.28
C GLY A 91 -8.48 -15.16 20.46
N GLN A 92 -9.35 -14.19 20.17
CA GLN A 92 -9.88 -13.24 21.17
C GLN A 92 -10.99 -13.83 22.04
N ASP A 93 -11.70 -14.83 21.52
CA ASP A 93 -12.84 -15.47 22.20
C ASP A 93 -12.46 -16.81 22.86
N ASP A 94 -11.18 -17.19 22.75
CA ASP A 94 -10.65 -18.43 23.31
C ASP A 94 -10.14 -18.22 24.75
N MET A 95 -9.42 -19.19 25.29
CA MET A 95 -8.92 -19.12 26.67
C MET A 95 -8.04 -17.86 26.88
N PRO A 96 -8.25 -17.09 27.98
CA PRO A 96 -7.46 -15.89 28.26
C PRO A 96 -5.95 -16.18 28.35
N ILE A 97 -5.15 -15.31 27.74
CA ILE A 97 -3.68 -15.44 27.66
C ILE A 97 -3.00 -15.75 29.02
N PRO A 98 -3.37 -15.12 30.16
CA PRO A 98 -2.78 -15.47 31.44
C PRO A 98 -2.98 -16.93 31.87
N LEU A 99 -4.15 -17.50 31.58
CA LEU A 99 -4.44 -18.90 31.89
C LEU A 99 -3.71 -19.84 30.91
N VAL A 100 -3.69 -19.48 29.63
CA VAL A 100 -2.95 -20.24 28.61
C VAL A 100 -1.46 -20.33 28.98
N ARG A 101 -0.83 -19.20 29.34
CA ARG A 101 0.57 -19.16 29.76
C ARG A 101 0.82 -19.96 31.04
N LYS A 102 -0.10 -19.90 32.01
CA LYS A 102 -0.02 -20.71 33.25
C LYS A 102 0.00 -22.22 32.97
N LEU A 103 -0.76 -22.69 31.97
CA LEU A 103 -0.81 -24.10 31.58
C LEU A 103 0.38 -24.54 30.72
N LEU A 104 0.78 -23.72 29.75
CA LEU A 104 1.88 -24.04 28.82
C LEU A 104 3.28 -23.92 29.44
N GLY A 105 3.41 -23.08 30.47
CA GLY A 105 4.70 -22.68 31.01
C GLY A 105 5.44 -21.66 30.12
N PRO A 106 6.66 -21.28 30.52
CA PRO A 106 7.39 -20.16 29.89
C PRO A 106 8.04 -20.52 28.54
N ASN A 107 8.27 -21.80 28.28
CA ASN A 107 9.16 -22.24 27.20
C ASN A 107 8.44 -22.52 25.86
N LYS A 108 7.13 -22.77 25.87
CA LYS A 108 6.35 -23.01 24.66
C LYS A 108 5.94 -21.69 24.00
N ILE A 109 5.79 -21.71 22.69
CA ILE A 109 5.41 -20.55 21.88
C ILE A 109 3.92 -20.25 22.12
N LEU A 110 3.56 -18.99 22.38
CA LEU A 110 2.18 -18.52 22.44
C LEU A 110 1.92 -17.43 21.42
N GLY A 111 1.07 -17.74 20.45
CA GLY A 111 0.55 -16.81 19.45
C GLY A 111 -0.82 -16.25 19.82
N TRP A 112 -1.08 -15.01 19.42
CA TRP A 112 -2.39 -14.37 19.62
C TRP A 112 -2.91 -13.68 18.36
N SER A 113 -4.19 -13.87 18.03
CA SER A 113 -4.82 -13.14 16.93
C SER A 113 -5.09 -11.68 17.30
N VAL A 114 -4.54 -10.73 16.55
CA VAL A 114 -4.71 -9.28 16.77
C VAL A 114 -5.26 -8.61 15.52
N GLY A 115 -6.15 -7.64 15.72
CA GLY A 115 -6.67 -6.76 14.67
C GLY A 115 -7.07 -5.37 15.13
N LYS A 116 -6.75 -4.96 16.36
CA LYS A 116 -6.93 -3.58 16.87
C LYS A 116 -5.71 -3.14 17.67
N THR A 117 -5.42 -1.83 17.65
CA THR A 117 -4.29 -1.27 18.41
C THR A 117 -4.46 -1.42 19.92
N SER A 118 -5.69 -1.34 20.43
CA SER A 118 -5.98 -1.57 21.85
C SER A 118 -5.69 -3.00 22.33
N GLU A 119 -5.71 -3.99 21.43
CA GLU A 119 -5.28 -5.35 21.74
C GLU A 119 -3.74 -5.38 21.93
N VAL A 120 -2.99 -4.60 21.15
CA VAL A 120 -1.52 -4.44 21.32
C VAL A 120 -1.17 -3.78 22.66
N GLU A 121 -1.93 -2.76 23.06
CA GLU A 121 -1.74 -2.10 24.36
C GLU A 121 -1.90 -3.10 25.51
N ARG A 122 -2.90 -3.99 25.43
CA ARG A 122 -3.09 -5.08 26.40
C ARG A 122 -1.95 -6.08 26.38
N LEU A 123 -1.47 -6.48 25.19
CA LEU A 123 -0.29 -7.33 25.04
C LEU A 123 0.92 -6.71 25.74
N ALA A 124 1.14 -5.41 25.58
CA ALA A 124 2.27 -4.72 26.19
C ALA A 124 2.18 -4.67 27.72
N GLN A 125 0.97 -4.50 28.27
CA GLN A 125 0.73 -4.54 29.72
C GLN A 125 1.06 -5.91 30.33
N TRP A 126 0.84 -7.00 29.58
CA TRP A 126 1.21 -8.36 30.00
C TRP A 126 2.72 -8.61 30.00
N GLY A 127 3.47 -7.91 29.16
CA GLY A 127 4.92 -8.01 29.09
C GLY A 127 5.46 -9.20 28.28
N PRO A 128 6.80 -9.33 28.19
CA PRO A 128 7.49 -10.19 27.24
C PRO A 128 7.35 -11.69 27.45
N GLU A 129 6.96 -12.12 28.64
CA GLU A 129 6.84 -13.55 28.96
C GLU A 129 5.49 -14.14 28.54
N MET A 130 4.53 -13.29 28.20
CA MET A 130 3.15 -13.70 28.01
C MET A 130 2.86 -14.13 26.57
N ILE A 131 3.22 -13.31 25.58
CA ILE A 131 2.95 -13.57 24.15
C ILE A 131 4.26 -13.45 23.36
N ASP A 132 4.51 -14.42 22.49
CA ASP A 132 5.74 -14.48 21.69
C ASP A 132 5.54 -13.90 20.28
N TYR A 133 4.35 -14.07 19.69
CA TYR A 133 4.01 -13.48 18.38
C TYR A 133 2.52 -13.18 18.23
N ILE A 134 2.18 -12.36 17.25
CA ILE A 134 0.78 -12.07 16.87
C ILE A 134 0.50 -12.35 15.39
N GLY A 135 -0.68 -12.90 15.13
CA GLY A 135 -1.27 -12.96 13.79
C GLY A 135 -2.12 -11.72 13.54
N ILE A 136 -1.68 -10.86 12.63
CA ILE A 136 -2.34 -9.60 12.29
C ILE A 136 -3.33 -9.85 11.15
N GLY A 137 -4.63 -9.77 11.45
CA GLY A 137 -5.65 -10.02 10.44
C GLY A 137 -7.08 -9.80 10.93
N MET A 138 -8.07 -9.80 10.04
CA MET A 138 -7.99 -10.15 8.61
C MET A 138 -7.44 -9.01 7.74
N VAL A 139 -6.38 -9.24 6.95
CA VAL A 139 -5.80 -8.21 6.06
C VAL A 139 -6.72 -7.95 4.86
N PHE A 140 -7.04 -8.98 4.09
CA PHE A 140 -7.99 -8.95 2.99
C PHE A 140 -9.12 -9.96 3.21
N ALA A 141 -10.26 -9.76 2.55
CA ALA A 141 -11.39 -10.71 2.63
C ALA A 141 -10.94 -12.14 2.30
N THR A 142 -11.46 -13.12 3.04
CA THR A 142 -11.18 -14.55 2.82
C THR A 142 -12.40 -15.40 3.10
N SER A 143 -12.60 -16.44 2.29
CA SER A 143 -13.64 -17.45 2.45
C SER A 143 -13.28 -18.55 3.47
N THR A 144 -12.02 -18.61 3.94
CA THR A 144 -11.53 -19.63 4.88
C THR A 144 -12.22 -19.55 6.25
N LYS A 145 -12.67 -18.36 6.68
CA LYS A 145 -13.44 -18.20 7.91
C LYS A 145 -14.92 -18.16 7.56
N LYS A 146 -15.66 -19.23 7.91
CA LYS A 146 -17.10 -19.38 7.63
C LYS A 146 -18.01 -18.28 8.22
N ASN A 147 -17.53 -17.46 9.17
CA ASN A 147 -18.21 -16.27 9.72
C ASN A 147 -17.18 -15.23 10.24
N PRO A 148 -16.67 -14.31 9.41
CA PRO A 148 -15.70 -13.32 9.87
C PRO A 148 -16.36 -12.27 10.77
N LYS A 149 -15.95 -12.22 12.05
CA LYS A 149 -16.39 -11.20 13.04
C LYS A 149 -15.78 -9.80 12.82
N LYS A 150 -14.84 -9.66 11.88
CA LYS A 150 -14.05 -8.44 11.63
C LYS A 150 -14.03 -8.15 10.13
N SER A 151 -14.20 -6.89 9.75
CA SER A 151 -13.99 -6.42 8.38
C SER A 151 -12.49 -6.45 8.04
N PRO A 152 -12.12 -6.62 6.75
CA PRO A 152 -10.73 -6.53 6.32
C PRO A 152 -10.12 -5.18 6.69
N MET A 153 -8.92 -5.17 7.26
CA MET A 153 -8.25 -3.95 7.72
C MET A 153 -7.28 -3.35 6.69
N GLY A 154 -6.93 -4.10 5.65
CA GLY A 154 -5.96 -3.73 4.63
C GLY A 154 -4.54 -3.52 5.19
N PRO A 155 -3.58 -3.14 4.31
CA PRO A 155 -2.21 -2.81 4.73
C PRO A 155 -2.13 -1.70 5.78
N GLN A 156 -3.03 -0.72 5.73
CA GLN A 156 -3.06 0.40 6.68
C GLN A 156 -3.41 -0.03 8.10
N GLY A 157 -4.35 -0.98 8.26
CA GLY A 157 -4.62 -1.58 9.55
C GLY A 157 -3.40 -2.30 10.13
N VAL A 158 -2.68 -3.06 9.29
CA VAL A 158 -1.43 -3.72 9.69
C VAL A 158 -0.37 -2.70 10.13
N ILE A 159 -0.15 -1.63 9.37
CA ILE A 159 0.76 -0.54 9.73
C ILE A 159 0.38 0.06 11.09
N GLY A 160 -0.91 0.26 11.36
CA GLY A 160 -1.41 0.71 12.66
C GLY A 160 -1.01 -0.21 13.82
N ILE A 161 -1.12 -1.53 13.64
CA ILE A 161 -0.67 -2.52 14.64
C ILE A 161 0.84 -2.49 14.82
N LEU A 162 1.62 -2.39 13.74
CA LEU A 162 3.09 -2.27 13.83
C LEU A 162 3.51 -0.99 14.58
N ASN A 163 2.83 0.13 14.33
CA ASN A 163 3.08 1.39 15.04
C ASN A 163 2.74 1.29 16.52
N ALA A 164 1.66 0.60 16.88
CA ALA A 164 1.30 0.35 18.28
C ALA A 164 2.38 -0.49 18.99
N LEU A 165 2.92 -1.52 18.34
CA LEU A 165 4.03 -2.32 18.89
C LEU A 165 5.29 -1.48 19.13
N GLU A 166 5.63 -0.59 18.19
CA GLU A 166 6.76 0.34 18.34
C GLU A 166 6.54 1.32 19.49
N THR A 167 5.35 1.89 19.59
CA THR A 167 4.98 2.87 20.63
C THR A 167 5.01 2.24 22.02
N SER A 168 4.47 1.03 22.13
CA SER A 168 4.48 0.23 23.37
C SER A 168 5.83 -0.44 23.66
N LYS A 169 6.85 -0.24 22.80
CA LYS A 169 8.18 -0.86 22.91
C LYS A 169 8.13 -2.39 23.04
N ALA A 170 7.17 -3.02 22.36
CA ALA A 170 6.97 -4.46 22.37
C ALA A 170 7.96 -5.18 21.43
N THR A 171 9.26 -5.01 21.68
CA THR A 171 10.36 -5.51 20.81
C THR A 171 10.48 -7.03 20.81
N TRP A 172 9.95 -7.71 21.82
CA TRP A 172 9.95 -9.18 21.88
C TRP A 172 8.97 -9.80 20.87
N CYS A 173 7.83 -9.15 20.64
CA CYS A 173 6.70 -9.72 19.92
C CYS A 173 6.94 -9.72 18.40
N ARG A 174 6.89 -10.91 17.81
CA ARG A 174 6.96 -11.15 16.35
C ARG A 174 5.59 -10.97 15.69
N THR A 175 5.56 -10.77 14.38
CA THR A 175 4.36 -10.39 13.64
C THR A 175 4.24 -11.16 12.32
N VAL A 176 3.07 -11.74 12.08
CA VAL A 176 2.72 -12.35 10.79
C VAL A 176 1.43 -11.76 10.28
N ALA A 177 1.36 -11.41 9.00
CA ALA A 177 0.11 -10.98 8.36
C ALA A 177 -0.72 -12.20 7.97
N ILE A 178 -2.05 -12.15 8.15
CA ILE A 178 -2.94 -13.26 7.81
C ILE A 178 -4.30 -12.80 7.26
N GLY A 179 -4.84 -13.57 6.31
CA GLY A 179 -6.18 -13.40 5.76
C GLY A 179 -6.17 -12.80 4.36
N GLY A 180 -6.56 -13.61 3.37
CA GLY A 180 -6.65 -13.23 1.97
C GLY A 180 -5.31 -12.91 1.30
N LEU A 181 -4.20 -13.48 1.82
CA LEU A 181 -2.87 -13.33 1.25
C LEU A 181 -2.65 -14.35 0.13
N HIS A 182 -2.27 -13.84 -1.04
CA HIS A 182 -2.05 -14.58 -2.27
C HIS A 182 -0.89 -13.96 -3.06
N PRO A 183 -0.28 -14.65 -4.03
CA PRO A 183 0.85 -14.11 -4.81
C PRO A 183 0.62 -12.71 -5.37
N VAL A 184 -0.62 -12.42 -5.77
CA VAL A 184 -1.02 -11.11 -6.34
C VAL A 184 -0.93 -9.93 -5.36
N ASN A 185 -0.87 -10.16 -4.04
CA ASN A 185 -0.88 -9.09 -3.04
C ASN A 185 0.24 -9.18 -1.98
N ILE A 186 0.96 -10.30 -1.89
CA ILE A 186 2.00 -10.50 -0.88
C ILE A 186 3.13 -9.48 -0.99
N GLU A 187 3.69 -9.26 -2.18
CA GLU A 187 4.79 -8.29 -2.34
C GLU A 187 4.36 -6.89 -1.88
N ARG A 188 3.14 -6.47 -2.22
CA ARG A 188 2.58 -5.19 -1.77
C ARG A 188 2.42 -5.12 -0.26
N VAL A 189 1.92 -6.18 0.38
CA VAL A 189 1.79 -6.24 1.85
C VAL A 189 3.17 -6.14 2.50
N LEU A 190 4.14 -6.94 2.07
CA LEU A 190 5.50 -6.91 2.62
C LEU A 190 6.17 -5.54 2.43
N TYR A 191 5.90 -4.89 1.30
CA TYR A 191 6.44 -3.59 0.96
C TYR A 191 5.83 -2.43 1.75
N GLN A 192 4.49 -2.37 1.85
CA GLN A 192 3.81 -1.27 2.53
C GLN A 192 3.81 -1.43 4.06
N CYS A 193 3.65 -2.66 4.58
CA CYS A 193 3.47 -2.94 6.02
C CYS A 193 4.78 -2.82 6.82
N VAL A 194 5.21 -1.58 7.00
CA VAL A 194 6.34 -1.16 7.81
C VAL A 194 5.87 -0.09 8.77
N SER A 195 6.36 -0.11 10.01
CA SER A 195 6.10 0.96 10.97
C SER A 195 6.60 2.31 10.43
N THR A 196 5.96 3.40 10.85
CA THR A 196 6.37 4.77 10.47
C THR A 196 7.75 5.13 11.01
N SER A 197 8.20 4.46 12.08
CA SER A 197 9.57 4.56 12.59
C SER A 197 10.61 3.94 11.64
N GLY A 198 10.19 3.11 10.68
CA GLY A 198 11.06 2.37 9.76
C GLY A 198 11.85 1.23 10.40
N LYS A 199 11.63 0.95 11.69
CA LYS A 199 12.40 -0.06 12.45
C LYS A 199 11.80 -1.45 12.41
N ARG A 200 10.51 -1.56 12.12
CA ARG A 200 9.75 -2.82 12.16
C ARG A 200 8.96 -3.02 10.89
N SER A 201 9.11 -4.19 10.28
CA SER A 201 8.23 -4.75 9.26
C SER A 201 7.67 -6.08 9.77
N LEU A 202 6.79 -6.70 8.98
CA LEU A 202 6.32 -8.06 9.26
C LEU A 202 7.49 -9.05 9.38
N ASP A 203 7.41 -10.00 10.30
CA ASP A 203 8.37 -11.09 10.43
C ASP A 203 8.04 -12.26 9.48
N GLY A 204 6.85 -12.25 8.88
CA GLY A 204 6.48 -13.16 7.80
C GLY A 204 5.01 -13.06 7.41
N ILE A 205 4.56 -14.03 6.61
CA ILE A 205 3.17 -14.15 6.17
C ILE A 205 2.58 -15.47 6.61
N SER A 206 1.26 -15.50 6.79
CA SER A 206 0.51 -16.72 7.04
C SER A 206 -0.56 -16.96 5.98
N VAL A 207 -0.56 -18.18 5.44
CA VAL A 207 -1.46 -18.62 4.37
C VAL A 207 -2.20 -19.89 4.76
N VAL A 208 -3.38 -20.08 4.19
CA VAL A 208 -4.19 -21.30 4.33
C VAL A 208 -4.47 -21.85 2.93
N SER A 209 -5.42 -21.25 2.22
CA SER A 209 -5.93 -21.76 0.94
C SER A 209 -4.88 -21.78 -0.17
N ASP A 210 -3.91 -20.86 -0.16
CA ASP A 210 -2.88 -20.78 -1.20
C ASP A 210 -1.98 -22.02 -1.25
N ILE A 211 -1.86 -22.77 -0.15
CA ILE A 211 -1.19 -24.08 -0.10
C ILE A 211 -2.20 -25.20 0.07
N MET A 212 -3.08 -25.13 1.07
CA MET A 212 -3.97 -26.24 1.42
C MET A 212 -4.96 -26.58 0.30
N ALA A 213 -5.45 -25.59 -0.45
CA ALA A 213 -6.38 -25.79 -1.56
C ALA A 213 -5.68 -25.85 -2.94
N ALA A 214 -4.36 -25.78 -2.98
CA ALA A 214 -3.61 -25.83 -4.24
C ALA A 214 -3.55 -27.27 -4.77
N ALA A 215 -3.87 -27.44 -6.06
CA ALA A 215 -3.69 -28.72 -6.75
C ALA A 215 -2.23 -29.19 -6.75
N ASP A 216 -1.28 -28.24 -6.77
CA ASP A 216 0.14 -28.47 -6.60
C ASP A 216 0.66 -27.57 -5.45
N ALA A 217 0.64 -28.12 -4.24
CA ALA A 217 1.11 -27.42 -3.04
C ALA A 217 2.63 -27.12 -3.08
N ALA A 218 3.42 -27.93 -3.78
CA ALA A 218 4.85 -27.71 -3.92
C ALA A 218 5.12 -26.46 -4.76
N ALA A 219 4.52 -26.38 -5.96
CA ALA A 219 4.65 -25.23 -6.84
C ALA A 219 4.13 -23.94 -6.19
N ALA A 220 2.97 -24.01 -5.51
CA ALA A 220 2.43 -22.87 -4.76
C ALA A 220 3.39 -22.37 -3.68
N THR A 221 3.98 -23.29 -2.91
CA THR A 221 4.94 -22.95 -1.86
C THR A 221 6.23 -22.34 -2.42
N VAL A 222 6.78 -22.90 -3.51
CA VAL A 222 7.96 -22.34 -4.19
C VAL A 222 7.71 -20.91 -4.65
N ASN A 223 6.52 -20.62 -5.18
CA ASN A 223 6.14 -19.27 -5.58
C ASN A 223 6.14 -18.32 -4.37
N LEU A 224 5.44 -18.68 -3.29
CA LEU A 224 5.39 -17.88 -2.04
C LEU A 224 6.78 -17.62 -1.46
N HIS A 225 7.62 -18.65 -1.38
CA HIS A 225 8.99 -18.55 -0.89
C HIS A 225 9.85 -17.62 -1.75
N THR A 226 9.66 -17.65 -3.07
CA THR A 226 10.33 -16.75 -4.01
C THR A 226 9.94 -15.30 -3.73
N LEU A 227 8.67 -15.01 -3.50
CA LEU A 227 8.19 -13.66 -3.15
C LEU A 227 8.77 -13.16 -1.82
N LEU A 228 8.92 -14.04 -0.83
CA LEU A 228 9.49 -13.69 0.47
C LEU A 228 11.00 -13.39 0.42
N ARG A 229 11.72 -14.03 -0.52
CA ARG A 229 13.18 -13.85 -0.70
C ARG A 229 13.54 -12.66 -1.58
N LYS A 230 12.65 -12.23 -2.47
CA LYS A 230 12.81 -11.00 -3.23
C LYS A 230 13.04 -9.82 -2.27
N LYS A 231 13.87 -8.86 -2.70
CA LYS A 231 14.24 -7.67 -1.90
C LYS A 231 13.60 -6.39 -2.42
N THR A 232 12.93 -6.47 -3.57
CA THR A 232 12.44 -5.33 -4.34
C THR A 232 11.12 -5.70 -4.98
N PHE A 233 10.12 -4.83 -4.82
CA PHE A 233 8.82 -4.91 -5.48
C PHE A 233 8.76 -3.86 -6.59
N GLN A 234 8.90 -4.32 -7.84
CA GLN A 234 8.81 -3.48 -9.03
C GLN A 234 7.33 -3.37 -9.46
N PHE A 235 6.58 -2.50 -8.79
CA PHE A 235 5.13 -2.39 -8.99
C PHE A 235 4.71 -1.57 -10.22
N VAL A 236 5.66 -0.87 -10.82
CA VAL A 236 5.49 -0.05 -12.03
C VAL A 236 6.76 -0.18 -12.86
N ASP A 237 6.67 -0.23 -14.18
CA ASP A 237 7.80 -0.40 -15.11
C ASP A 237 8.60 0.91 -15.26
N LEU A 238 9.07 1.48 -14.15
CA LEU A 238 9.82 2.73 -14.07
C LEU A 238 10.93 2.62 -13.02
N TYR A 239 11.96 3.46 -13.14
CA TYR A 239 13.01 3.51 -12.14
C TYR A 239 12.49 4.19 -10.85
N LEU A 240 12.48 3.42 -9.75
CA LEU A 240 12.17 3.88 -8.41
C LEU A 240 13.47 4.37 -7.75
N GLY A 241 13.72 5.67 -7.82
CA GLY A 241 14.96 6.30 -7.37
C GLY A 241 15.06 6.53 -5.86
N ASN A 242 16.01 7.40 -5.49
CA ASN A 242 16.21 7.92 -4.13
C ASN A 242 15.92 9.42 -4.06
N GLY A 243 15.01 9.92 -4.90
CA GLY A 243 14.67 11.33 -5.01
C GLY A 243 15.75 12.27 -5.56
N GLU A 244 16.75 11.72 -6.26
CA GLU A 244 17.75 12.52 -6.96
C GLU A 244 17.19 13.05 -8.28
N LEU A 245 17.41 14.36 -8.51
CA LEU A 245 17.10 15.04 -9.77
C LEU A 245 18.40 15.24 -10.57
N LYS A 246 18.36 14.95 -11.87
CA LYS A 246 19.47 15.17 -12.80
C LYS A 246 19.31 16.52 -13.51
N PRO A 247 20.40 17.26 -13.79
CA PRO A 247 20.33 18.57 -14.45
C PRO A 247 19.56 18.57 -15.79
N GLU A 248 19.71 17.52 -16.60
CA GLU A 248 19.04 17.36 -17.89
C GLU A 248 17.74 16.56 -17.81
N GLY A 249 17.38 16.08 -16.62
CA GLY A 249 16.31 15.10 -16.46
C GLY A 249 14.93 15.67 -16.80
N LEU A 250 14.66 16.94 -16.47
CA LEU A 250 13.39 17.60 -16.83
C LEU A 250 13.20 17.66 -18.36
N LYS A 251 14.24 18.05 -19.10
CA LYS A 251 14.22 18.10 -20.57
C LYS A 251 13.98 16.71 -21.17
N ASN A 252 14.68 15.71 -20.62
CA ASN A 252 14.57 14.33 -21.06
C ASN A 252 13.20 13.71 -20.76
N VAL A 253 12.57 14.04 -19.64
CA VAL A 253 11.19 13.62 -19.33
C VAL A 253 10.24 14.15 -20.40
N ILE A 254 10.31 15.45 -20.72
CA ILE A 254 9.42 16.06 -21.73
C ILE A 254 9.64 15.41 -23.11
N GLU A 255 10.88 15.18 -23.52
CA GLU A 255 11.15 14.50 -24.79
C GLU A 255 10.58 13.09 -24.84
N GLN A 256 10.68 12.33 -23.75
CA GLN A 256 10.06 11.01 -23.67
C GLN A 256 8.52 11.09 -23.79
N VAL A 257 7.88 12.04 -23.13
CA VAL A 257 6.42 12.25 -23.26
C VAL A 257 6.04 12.60 -24.71
N LYS A 258 6.78 13.49 -25.37
CA LYS A 258 6.56 13.85 -26.78
C LYS A 258 6.70 12.66 -27.72
N GLN A 259 7.70 11.81 -27.49
CA GLN A 259 7.99 10.65 -28.33
C GLN A 259 6.98 9.53 -28.12
N ASN A 260 6.69 9.21 -26.86
CA ASN A 260 5.90 8.03 -26.50
C ASN A 260 4.39 8.28 -26.51
N ARG A 261 3.95 9.55 -26.40
CA ARG A 261 2.54 9.98 -26.55
C ARG A 261 1.58 9.12 -25.74
N PRO A 262 1.72 9.08 -24.40
CA PRO A 262 1.03 8.12 -23.55
C PRO A 262 -0.50 8.20 -23.69
N LEU A 263 -1.16 7.06 -23.51
CA LEU A 263 -2.60 6.99 -23.37
C LEU A 263 -2.97 7.18 -21.90
N VAL A 264 -3.72 8.23 -21.56
CA VAL A 264 -4.15 8.50 -20.18
C VAL A 264 -5.63 8.18 -20.03
N GLN A 265 -5.94 7.05 -19.40
CA GLN A 265 -7.30 6.72 -18.99
C GLN A 265 -7.69 7.56 -17.79
N HIS A 266 -8.80 8.28 -17.90
CA HIS A 266 -9.36 9.10 -16.85
C HIS A 266 -10.64 8.44 -16.32
N ILE A 267 -10.61 8.04 -15.06
CA ILE A 267 -11.82 7.74 -14.28
C ILE A 267 -12.00 8.92 -13.34
N THR A 268 -12.87 9.85 -13.70
CA THR A 268 -12.92 11.17 -13.05
C THR A 268 -14.32 11.78 -13.06
N ASN A 269 -14.51 12.83 -12.27
CA ASN A 269 -15.78 13.53 -12.18
C ASN A 269 -16.11 14.29 -13.49
N LYS A 270 -17.39 14.57 -13.71
CA LYS A 270 -17.89 15.22 -14.94
C LYS A 270 -17.28 16.59 -15.21
N VAL A 271 -16.98 17.38 -14.16
CA VAL A 271 -16.42 18.73 -14.33
C VAL A 271 -14.96 18.69 -14.80
N HIS A 272 -14.24 17.61 -14.51
CA HIS A 272 -12.85 17.43 -14.91
C HIS A 272 -12.71 16.79 -16.30
N GLN A 273 -13.66 15.99 -16.79
CA GLN A 273 -13.50 15.23 -18.05
C GLN A 273 -13.02 16.07 -19.24
N ASN A 274 -13.76 17.13 -19.61
CA ASN A 274 -13.36 17.98 -20.74
C ASN A 274 -12.03 18.70 -20.49
N PHE A 275 -11.82 19.20 -19.27
CA PHE A 275 -10.62 19.96 -18.95
C PHE A 275 -9.37 19.06 -18.95
N GLY A 276 -9.44 17.93 -18.26
CA GLY A 276 -8.38 16.93 -18.20
C GLY A 276 -8.03 16.36 -19.58
N ALA A 277 -9.01 16.15 -20.46
CA ALA A 277 -8.77 15.78 -21.85
C ALA A 277 -7.93 16.83 -22.59
N ASN A 278 -8.33 18.11 -22.51
CA ASN A 278 -7.62 19.19 -23.20
C ASN A 278 -6.21 19.40 -22.64
N VAL A 279 -6.02 19.28 -21.32
CA VAL A 279 -4.69 19.30 -20.69
C VAL A 279 -3.83 18.14 -21.19
N THR A 280 -4.39 16.93 -21.27
CA THR A 280 -3.68 15.74 -21.78
C THR A 280 -3.24 15.94 -23.24
N LEU A 281 -4.13 16.47 -24.09
CA LEU A 281 -3.83 16.78 -25.49
C LEU A 281 -2.81 17.90 -25.64
N ALA A 282 -2.86 18.94 -24.80
CA ALA A 282 -1.90 20.03 -24.78
C ALA A 282 -0.46 19.53 -24.52
N LEU A 283 -0.33 18.45 -23.74
CA LEU A 283 0.92 17.78 -23.40
C LEU A 283 1.28 16.63 -24.37
N GLY A 284 0.72 16.64 -25.59
CA GLY A 284 1.06 15.69 -26.65
C GLY A 284 0.60 14.25 -26.43
N SER A 285 -0.22 14.01 -25.40
CA SER A 285 -0.71 12.70 -24.97
C SER A 285 -2.15 12.46 -25.43
N SER A 286 -2.66 11.23 -25.32
CA SER A 286 -4.01 10.87 -25.75
C SER A 286 -4.90 10.56 -24.55
N PRO A 287 -6.00 11.30 -24.30
CA PRO A 287 -6.93 10.97 -23.22
C PRO A 287 -7.96 9.92 -23.66
N ILE A 288 -8.38 9.07 -22.73
CA ILE A 288 -9.60 8.26 -22.87
C ILE A 288 -10.42 8.33 -21.58
N MET A 289 -11.74 8.48 -21.69
CA MET A 289 -12.66 8.66 -20.55
C MET A 289 -13.47 7.38 -20.27
N SER A 290 -12.91 6.21 -20.59
CA SER A 290 -13.62 4.93 -20.45
C SER A 290 -13.76 4.54 -18.98
N GLU A 291 -15.01 4.29 -18.59
CA GLU A 291 -15.42 3.73 -17.30
C GLU A 291 -16.05 2.32 -17.48
N ILE A 292 -15.64 1.61 -18.54
CA ILE A 292 -16.20 0.31 -18.92
C ILE A 292 -15.31 -0.82 -18.41
N LYS A 293 -15.83 -1.62 -17.47
CA LYS A 293 -15.09 -2.73 -16.83
C LYS A 293 -14.49 -3.73 -17.81
N SER A 294 -15.18 -4.03 -18.91
CA SER A 294 -14.68 -4.99 -19.91
C SER A 294 -13.51 -4.45 -20.76
N GLU A 295 -13.26 -3.13 -20.77
CA GLU A 295 -12.19 -2.52 -21.58
C GLU A 295 -10.88 -2.34 -20.78
N VAL A 296 -10.93 -2.31 -19.45
CA VAL A 296 -9.79 -1.86 -18.61
C VAL A 296 -8.52 -2.68 -18.82
N HIS A 297 -8.65 -3.99 -19.06
CA HIS A 297 -7.51 -4.87 -19.33
C HIS A 297 -6.86 -4.61 -20.68
N ASP A 298 -7.67 -4.30 -21.71
CA ASP A 298 -7.16 -3.97 -23.04
C ASP A 298 -6.49 -2.59 -23.02
N LEU A 299 -7.10 -1.62 -22.33
CA LEU A 299 -6.55 -0.28 -22.16
C LEU A 299 -5.22 -0.31 -21.41
N ALA A 300 -5.12 -1.06 -20.32
CA ALA A 300 -3.89 -1.16 -19.53
C ALA A 300 -2.72 -1.75 -20.33
N ARG A 301 -2.98 -2.65 -21.29
CA ARG A 301 -1.94 -3.28 -22.12
C ARG A 301 -1.39 -2.37 -23.22
N ILE A 302 -2.05 -1.27 -23.53
CA ILE A 302 -1.55 -0.32 -24.53
C ILE A 302 -0.20 0.24 -24.07
N PRO A 303 0.82 0.31 -24.95
CA PRO A 303 2.11 0.89 -24.60
C PRO A 303 1.93 2.29 -24.01
N HIS A 304 2.64 2.57 -22.90
CA HIS A 304 2.56 3.85 -22.20
C HIS A 304 1.15 4.24 -21.71
N ALA A 305 0.28 3.26 -21.45
CA ALA A 305 -0.98 3.49 -20.77
C ALA A 305 -0.75 3.93 -19.31
N THR A 306 -1.52 4.92 -18.86
CA THR A 306 -1.54 5.41 -17.48
C THR A 306 -2.98 5.61 -17.02
N LEU A 307 -3.26 5.22 -15.77
CA LEU A 307 -4.55 5.47 -15.14
C LEU A 307 -4.48 6.73 -14.27
N LEU A 308 -5.36 7.68 -14.54
CA LEU A 308 -5.72 8.75 -13.62
C LEU A 308 -7.05 8.39 -12.95
N LEU A 309 -6.99 8.17 -11.65
CA LEU A 309 -8.14 7.84 -10.83
C LEU A 309 -8.48 8.99 -9.88
N ASN A 310 -9.70 9.51 -10.00
CA ASN A 310 -10.21 10.59 -9.17
C ASN A 310 -11.52 10.17 -8.50
N THR A 311 -11.58 10.24 -7.18
CA THR A 311 -12.72 9.73 -6.39
C THR A 311 -13.91 10.68 -6.36
N GLY A 312 -13.88 11.76 -7.14
CA GLY A 312 -15.05 12.55 -7.48
C GLY A 312 -16.00 11.86 -8.48
N SER A 313 -15.57 10.77 -9.15
CA SER A 313 -16.41 10.04 -10.13
C SER A 313 -17.57 9.28 -9.45
N VAL A 314 -18.60 8.99 -10.26
CA VAL A 314 -19.75 8.12 -9.93
C VAL A 314 -19.56 6.68 -10.41
N ALA A 315 -18.36 6.33 -10.88
CA ALA A 315 -18.05 4.98 -11.33
C ALA A 315 -18.29 3.92 -10.23
N PRO A 316 -18.85 2.74 -10.59
CA PRO A 316 -19.01 1.64 -9.65
C PRO A 316 -17.68 1.22 -9.03
N LEU A 317 -17.68 0.98 -7.71
CA LEU A 317 -16.47 0.61 -6.96
C LEU A 317 -15.75 -0.61 -7.56
N ASP A 318 -16.49 -1.63 -7.98
CA ASP A 318 -15.92 -2.85 -8.55
C ASP A 318 -15.22 -2.60 -9.90
N MET A 319 -15.72 -1.65 -10.71
CA MET A 319 -15.05 -1.23 -11.95
C MET A 319 -13.73 -0.53 -11.64
N VAL A 320 -13.71 0.37 -10.67
CA VAL A 320 -12.51 1.08 -10.26
C VAL A 320 -11.46 0.13 -9.68
N GLN A 321 -11.89 -0.83 -8.86
CA GLN A 321 -11.01 -1.86 -8.31
C GLN A 321 -10.41 -2.72 -9.43
N GLU A 322 -11.22 -3.12 -10.41
CA GLU A 322 -10.73 -3.87 -11.58
C GLU A 322 -9.71 -3.05 -12.39
N ALA A 323 -9.94 -1.75 -12.59
CA ALA A 323 -8.99 -0.88 -13.26
C ALA A 323 -7.65 -0.80 -12.50
N ILE A 324 -7.68 -0.62 -11.17
CA ILE A 324 -6.46 -0.60 -10.35
C ILE A 324 -5.68 -1.92 -10.52
N LEU A 325 -6.38 -3.06 -10.43
CA LEU A 325 -5.77 -4.37 -10.57
C LEU A 325 -5.18 -4.57 -11.97
N ALA A 326 -5.92 -4.21 -13.03
CA ALA A 326 -5.47 -4.33 -14.40
C ALA A 326 -4.16 -3.56 -14.64
N TYR A 327 -4.08 -2.29 -14.19
CA TYR A 327 -2.86 -1.48 -14.35
C TYR A 327 -1.69 -2.01 -13.52
N ASN A 328 -1.91 -2.46 -12.28
CA ASN A 328 -0.86 -3.07 -11.48
C ASN A 328 -0.35 -4.40 -12.06
N GLN A 329 -1.23 -5.22 -12.65
CA GLN A 329 -0.85 -6.50 -13.26
C GLN A 329 0.13 -6.36 -14.44
N VAL A 330 0.04 -5.25 -15.17
CA VAL A 330 0.91 -4.96 -16.33
C VAL A 330 1.99 -3.93 -16.01
N GLY A 331 2.23 -3.62 -14.72
CA GLY A 331 3.26 -2.67 -14.30
C GLY A 331 3.05 -1.23 -14.78
N ARG A 332 1.80 -0.80 -14.99
CA ARG A 332 1.49 0.54 -15.50
C ARG A 332 1.19 1.56 -14.40
N PRO A 333 1.49 2.85 -14.63
CA PRO A 333 1.35 3.86 -13.60
C PRO A 333 -0.11 4.16 -13.24
N ILE A 334 -0.34 4.45 -11.96
CA ILE A 334 -1.62 4.93 -11.44
C ILE A 334 -1.41 6.22 -10.64
N VAL A 335 -2.09 7.29 -11.06
CA VAL A 335 -2.18 8.57 -10.34
C VAL A 335 -3.52 8.63 -9.61
N PHE A 336 -3.49 8.79 -8.30
CA PHE A 336 -4.68 8.81 -7.45
C PHE A 336 -4.94 10.21 -6.88
N ASP A 337 -6.17 10.69 -7.06
CA ASP A 337 -6.65 11.98 -6.59
C ASP A 337 -7.86 11.76 -5.64
N PRO A 338 -7.64 11.76 -4.32
CA PRO A 338 -8.65 11.41 -3.31
C PRO A 338 -9.59 12.58 -3.01
N VAL A 339 -10.26 13.09 -4.05
CA VAL A 339 -11.05 14.33 -3.96
C VAL A 339 -12.08 14.27 -2.84
N GLY A 340 -11.99 15.25 -1.94
CA GLY A 340 -12.91 15.39 -0.82
C GLY A 340 -12.84 14.22 0.16
N TYR A 341 -11.68 13.56 0.28
CA TYR A 341 -11.44 12.43 1.19
C TYR A 341 -12.11 12.60 2.56
N SER A 342 -11.90 13.75 3.20
CA SER A 342 -12.41 14.08 4.54
C SER A 342 -13.74 14.82 4.55
N ALA A 343 -14.37 15.04 3.39
CA ALA A 343 -15.61 15.80 3.32
C ALA A 343 -16.80 15.00 3.89
N THR A 344 -16.83 13.68 3.70
CA THR A 344 -17.90 12.81 4.20
C THR A 344 -17.36 11.43 4.59
N GLU A 345 -18.04 10.75 5.50
CA GLU A 345 -17.72 9.35 5.87
C GLU A 345 -17.75 8.41 4.66
N THR A 346 -18.70 8.61 3.74
CA THR A 346 -18.79 7.82 2.50
C THR A 346 -17.51 7.97 1.66
N ARG A 347 -16.98 9.20 1.51
CA ARG A 347 -15.74 9.42 0.77
C ARG A 347 -14.55 8.84 1.51
N HIS A 348 -14.51 8.94 2.83
CA HIS A 348 -13.47 8.32 3.65
C HIS A 348 -13.41 6.80 3.40
N VAL A 349 -14.53 6.10 3.58
CA VAL A 349 -14.63 4.64 3.37
C VAL A 349 -14.30 4.24 1.93
N LEU A 350 -14.78 5.00 0.94
CA LEU A 350 -14.48 4.75 -0.48
C LEU A 350 -12.98 4.83 -0.76
N ASN A 351 -12.33 5.92 -0.34
CA ASN A 351 -10.91 6.11 -0.60
C ASN A 351 -10.05 5.08 0.14
N ASP A 352 -10.37 4.75 1.41
CA ASP A 352 -9.69 3.68 2.15
C ASP A 352 -9.78 2.32 1.44
N THR A 353 -10.95 2.03 0.87
CA THR A 353 -11.18 0.79 0.10
C THR A 353 -10.33 0.77 -1.17
N LEU A 354 -10.29 1.87 -1.91
CA LEU A 354 -9.48 2.00 -3.14
C LEU A 354 -7.99 1.94 -2.84
N LEU A 355 -7.52 2.64 -1.79
CA LEU A 355 -6.14 2.62 -1.32
C LEU A 355 -5.68 1.22 -0.89
N SER A 356 -6.61 0.37 -0.47
CA SER A 356 -6.34 -1.03 -0.12
C SER A 356 -6.31 -1.97 -1.32
N SER A 357 -6.82 -1.54 -2.48
CA SER A 357 -7.05 -2.40 -3.65
C SER A 357 -5.78 -2.66 -4.47
N GLY A 358 -4.83 -1.73 -4.50
CA GLY A 358 -3.60 -1.87 -5.28
C GLY A 358 -2.47 -0.95 -4.83
N GLN A 359 -1.45 -0.82 -5.66
CA GLN A 359 -0.32 0.08 -5.46
C GLN A 359 -0.42 1.29 -6.40
N PHE A 360 -0.24 2.48 -5.84
CA PHE A 360 -0.35 3.74 -6.57
C PHE A 360 1.04 4.32 -6.82
N THR A 361 1.23 4.85 -8.02
CA THR A 361 2.50 5.45 -8.43
C THR A 361 2.64 6.87 -7.90
N CYS A 362 1.55 7.63 -7.90
CA CYS A 362 1.48 8.95 -7.30
C CYS A 362 0.13 9.17 -6.61
N ILE A 363 0.12 9.76 -5.42
CA ILE A 363 -1.08 10.30 -4.77
C ILE A 363 -0.99 11.82 -4.77
N LYS A 364 -2.00 12.51 -5.32
CA LYS A 364 -2.05 13.98 -5.37
C LYS A 364 -3.28 14.47 -4.63
N GLY A 365 -3.11 15.29 -3.60
CA GLY A 365 -4.20 15.93 -2.88
C GLY A 365 -3.89 17.38 -2.55
N ASN A 366 -4.92 18.14 -2.16
CA ASN A 366 -4.72 19.44 -1.52
C ASN A 366 -4.29 19.26 -0.05
N SER A 367 -4.01 20.37 0.64
CA SER A 367 -3.60 20.37 2.04
C SER A 367 -4.56 19.62 2.97
N SER A 368 -5.87 19.79 2.82
CA SER A 368 -6.85 19.13 3.70
C SER A 368 -6.92 17.63 3.46
N GLU A 369 -6.84 17.18 2.20
CA GLU A 369 -6.82 15.78 1.81
C GLU A 369 -5.56 15.07 2.32
N ILE A 370 -4.37 15.66 2.13
CA ILE A 370 -3.10 15.08 2.57
C ILE A 370 -3.00 15.03 4.10
N LEU A 371 -3.44 16.07 4.82
CA LEU A 371 -3.50 16.06 6.28
C LEU A 371 -4.43 14.96 6.81
N SER A 372 -5.57 14.77 6.13
CA SER A 372 -6.55 13.75 6.50
C SER A 372 -6.01 12.33 6.26
N LEU A 373 -5.37 12.09 5.11
CA LEU A 373 -4.69 10.83 4.82
C LEU A 373 -3.56 10.54 5.80
N ALA A 374 -2.83 11.58 6.22
CA ALA A 374 -1.80 11.50 7.24
C ALA A 374 -2.36 11.22 8.64
N LYS A 375 -3.70 11.28 8.83
CA LYS A 375 -4.39 11.24 10.13
C LYS A 375 -3.84 12.28 11.11
N LEU A 376 -3.38 13.41 10.57
CA LEU A 376 -2.95 14.57 11.34
C LEU A 376 -4.11 15.54 11.37
N SER A 377 -4.76 15.65 12.52
CA SER A 377 -5.79 16.67 12.71
C SER A 377 -5.14 18.05 12.83
N VAL A 378 -5.62 19.00 12.04
CA VAL A 378 -5.67 20.40 12.46
C VAL A 378 -6.70 20.43 13.59
N GLU A 379 -6.31 20.57 14.85
CA GLU A 379 -7.31 20.67 15.93
C GLU A 379 -8.36 21.74 15.58
N LYS A 380 -9.63 21.32 15.39
CA LYS A 380 -10.81 22.17 15.18
C LYS A 380 -10.72 23.22 14.04
N MET A 381 -11.13 22.85 12.81
CA MET A 381 -11.87 23.80 11.97
C MET A 381 -13.17 23.16 11.49
N LYS A 382 -14.27 23.71 12.02
CA LYS A 382 -15.64 23.44 11.58
C LYS A 382 -15.84 24.08 10.21
N GLY A 383 -16.45 23.32 9.30
CA GLY A 383 -17.08 23.85 8.09
C GLY A 383 -16.19 23.90 6.86
N VAL A 384 -16.81 23.69 5.70
CA VAL A 384 -16.22 23.73 4.36
C VAL A 384 -15.75 25.14 3.95
N ASP A 385 -15.86 26.13 4.86
CA ASP A 385 -15.65 27.57 4.63
C ASP A 385 -14.77 28.27 5.69
N ALA A 386 -13.74 27.63 6.24
CA ALA A 386 -12.80 28.31 7.15
C ALA A 386 -11.66 29.01 6.40
N HIS A 387 -11.84 30.29 6.10
CA HIS A 387 -10.79 31.20 5.65
C HIS A 387 -9.81 31.59 6.77
N THR A 388 -8.53 31.80 6.39
CA THR A 388 -7.50 32.63 7.08
C THR A 388 -6.78 32.11 8.33
N GLY A 389 -6.21 30.90 8.26
CA GLY A 389 -5.03 30.56 9.06
C GLY A 389 -3.98 29.91 8.15
N THR A 390 -2.80 30.52 7.99
CA THR A 390 -1.72 29.94 7.18
C THR A 390 -1.34 28.59 7.79
N ILE A 391 -1.66 27.50 7.10
CA ILE A 391 -1.27 26.15 7.55
C ILE A 391 0.26 26.12 7.59
N ASP A 392 0.82 25.64 8.70
CA ASP A 392 2.27 25.55 8.88
C ASP A 392 2.91 24.69 7.78
N LYS A 393 3.88 25.27 7.06
CA LYS A 393 4.65 24.58 6.01
C LYS A 393 5.29 23.30 6.52
N LYS A 394 5.79 23.28 7.77
CA LYS A 394 6.40 22.08 8.37
C LYS A 394 5.38 20.98 8.61
N LEU A 395 4.15 21.34 8.95
CA LEU A 395 3.07 20.38 9.12
C LEU A 395 2.69 19.75 7.77
N LEU A 396 2.57 20.54 6.71
CA LEU A 396 2.31 20.04 5.35
C LEU A 396 3.44 19.17 4.82
N GLU A 397 4.69 19.56 5.02
CA GLU A 397 5.85 18.75 4.68
C GLU A 397 5.79 17.39 5.38
N ARG A 398 5.58 17.39 6.70
CA ARG A 398 5.48 16.15 7.49
C ARG A 398 4.32 15.27 7.03
N ALA A 399 3.15 15.86 6.77
CA ALA A 399 1.99 15.13 6.28
C ALA A 399 2.27 14.48 4.91
N THR A 400 2.88 15.24 3.99
CA THR A 400 3.26 14.76 2.65
C THR A 400 4.23 13.59 2.74
N ARG A 401 5.29 13.71 3.57
CA ARG A 401 6.23 12.62 3.82
C ARG A 401 5.56 11.40 4.45
N LEU A 402 4.66 11.60 5.40
CA LEU A 402 3.98 10.51 6.10
C LEU A 402 3.11 9.70 5.14
N VAL A 403 2.29 10.37 4.32
CA VAL A 403 1.45 9.70 3.30
C VAL A 403 2.34 8.97 2.29
N ALA A 404 3.40 9.63 1.81
CA ALA A 404 4.31 9.02 0.83
C ALA A 404 4.92 7.72 1.38
N TYR A 405 5.42 7.77 2.61
CA TYR A 405 6.02 6.63 3.26
C TYR A 405 5.03 5.50 3.59
N GLN A 406 3.82 5.83 4.05
CA GLN A 406 2.79 4.85 4.42
C GLN A 406 2.26 4.07 3.23
N TYR A 407 1.99 4.76 2.12
CA TYR A 407 1.48 4.13 0.89
C TYR A 407 2.60 3.67 -0.05
N LYS A 408 3.86 3.99 0.27
CA LYS A 408 5.05 3.69 -0.52
C LYS A 408 4.94 4.21 -1.96
N THR A 409 4.71 5.52 -2.07
CA THR A 409 4.35 6.20 -3.32
C THR A 409 4.99 7.59 -3.38
N VAL A 410 4.93 8.24 -4.54
CA VAL A 410 5.20 9.68 -4.63
C VAL A 410 3.95 10.45 -4.23
N VAL A 411 4.07 11.46 -3.37
CA VAL A 411 2.93 12.29 -2.95
C VAL A 411 3.13 13.72 -3.35
N VAL A 412 2.08 14.33 -3.90
CA VAL A 412 2.01 15.76 -4.18
C VAL A 412 0.93 16.40 -3.30
N CYS A 413 1.32 17.33 -2.44
CA CYS A 413 0.43 18.16 -1.65
C CYS A 413 0.36 19.56 -2.26
N THR A 414 -0.77 19.91 -2.89
CA THR A 414 -0.91 21.16 -3.63
C THR A 414 -1.32 22.33 -2.74
N GLY A 415 -0.86 23.53 -3.08
CA GLY A 415 -1.25 24.79 -2.43
C GLY A 415 -0.57 25.99 -3.06
N GLU A 416 -0.35 27.07 -2.29
CA GLU A 416 0.61 28.11 -2.68
C GLU A 416 2.01 27.48 -2.90
N TYR A 417 2.38 26.61 -1.96
CA TYR A 417 3.55 25.74 -2.00
C TYR A 417 3.11 24.32 -2.34
N ASP A 418 3.70 23.73 -3.38
CA ASP A 418 3.46 22.32 -3.71
C ASP A 418 4.59 21.47 -3.10
N PHE A 419 4.25 20.62 -2.13
CA PHE A 419 5.21 19.68 -1.54
C PHE A 419 5.19 18.36 -2.30
N ILE A 420 6.36 17.80 -2.58
CA ILE A 420 6.51 16.52 -3.27
C ILE A 420 7.44 15.62 -2.46
N ALA A 421 6.95 14.47 -2.01
CA ALA A 421 7.75 13.49 -1.27
C ALA A 421 7.83 12.13 -1.99
N ASP A 422 9.00 11.49 -1.96
CA ASP A 422 9.22 10.16 -2.53
C ASP A 422 9.28 9.10 -1.44
N GLY A 423 8.16 8.42 -1.20
CA GLY A 423 8.09 7.32 -0.24
C GLY A 423 8.32 5.94 -0.85
N THR A 424 8.78 5.84 -2.09
CA THR A 424 8.91 4.54 -2.78
C THR A 424 10.05 3.69 -2.22
N VAL A 425 11.05 4.29 -1.57
CA VAL A 425 12.19 3.55 -0.97
C VAL A 425 12.85 2.58 -1.99
N SER A 426 12.89 2.99 -3.26
CA SER A 426 13.38 2.18 -4.39
C SER A 426 12.72 0.79 -4.51
N GLY A 427 11.46 0.64 -4.09
CA GLY A 427 10.74 -0.63 -4.09
C GLY A 427 11.23 -1.63 -3.04
N GLN A 428 12.14 -1.26 -2.15
CA GLN A 428 12.77 -2.20 -1.23
C GLN A 428 11.84 -2.66 -0.11
N TYR A 429 11.87 -3.95 0.19
CA TYR A 429 11.22 -4.53 1.35
C TYR A 429 12.07 -5.64 1.96
N ALA A 430 11.81 -5.94 3.23
CA ALA A 430 12.46 -7.01 3.96
C ALA A 430 11.61 -7.40 5.18
N LEU A 431 11.72 -8.68 5.58
CA LEU A 431 11.12 -9.15 6.82
C LEU A 431 11.90 -8.66 8.04
N SER A 432 11.18 -8.39 9.13
CA SER A 432 11.67 -8.04 10.48
C SER A 432 12.49 -6.75 10.66
N VAL A 433 13.20 -6.28 9.63
CA VAL A 433 14.19 -5.19 9.73
C VAL A 433 13.65 -3.81 9.34
N GLY A 434 12.35 -3.71 9.07
CA GLY A 434 11.71 -2.49 8.60
C GLY A 434 12.24 -2.06 7.24
N SER A 435 12.62 -0.79 7.14
CA SER A 435 13.03 -0.10 5.90
C SER A 435 14.53 0.22 5.86
N ARG A 436 15.35 -0.52 6.61
CA ARG A 436 16.83 -0.40 6.62
C ARG A 436 17.33 1.04 6.81
N GLY A 437 16.72 1.75 7.76
CA GLY A 437 17.14 3.10 8.16
C GLY A 437 16.43 4.25 7.41
N LYS A 438 15.53 3.95 6.46
CA LYS A 438 14.67 4.97 5.84
C LYS A 438 13.42 5.21 6.67
N THR A 439 13.29 6.39 7.28
CA THR A 439 12.10 6.81 8.03
C THR A 439 11.32 7.88 7.28
N VAL A 440 10.12 8.20 7.78
CA VAL A 440 9.29 9.31 7.28
C VAL A 440 10.08 10.62 7.17
N GLU A 441 11.00 10.88 8.10
CA GLU A 441 11.79 12.11 8.15
C GLU A 441 12.95 12.11 7.13
N THR A 442 13.39 10.94 6.68
CA THR A 442 14.60 10.81 5.82
C THR A 442 14.30 10.60 4.34
N ILE A 443 13.05 10.33 3.98
CA ILE A 443 12.69 10.18 2.56
C ILE A 443 12.85 11.50 1.82
N PRO A 444 13.11 11.53 0.51
CA PRO A 444 13.24 12.78 -0.22
C PRO A 444 11.96 13.61 -0.17
N CYS A 445 12.09 14.93 0.03
CA CYS A 445 10.99 15.88 -0.08
C CYS A 445 11.49 17.18 -0.71
N LEU A 446 10.63 17.79 -1.53
CA LEU A 446 10.86 19.06 -2.21
C LEU A 446 9.65 19.97 -2.01
N VAL A 447 9.87 21.27 -2.12
CA VAL A 447 8.81 22.26 -2.27
C VAL A 447 8.98 23.01 -3.58
N ILE A 448 7.88 23.22 -4.30
CA ILE A 448 7.80 24.05 -5.50
C ILE A 448 6.95 25.29 -5.21
N GLU A 449 7.44 26.44 -5.64
CA GLU A 449 6.77 27.73 -5.46
C GLU A 449 6.95 28.65 -6.67
N ASN A 450 6.00 29.57 -6.85
CA ASN A 450 6.04 30.58 -7.91
C ASN A 450 5.26 31.86 -7.51
N GLY A 451 5.37 32.22 -6.23
CA GLY A 451 4.55 33.26 -5.59
C GLY A 451 3.05 32.92 -5.56
N PRO A 452 2.22 33.83 -5.03
CA PRO A 452 0.78 33.64 -4.99
C PRO A 452 0.15 33.73 -6.38
N ILE A 453 -0.72 32.76 -6.70
CA ILE A 453 -1.48 32.68 -7.97
C ILE A 453 -2.95 32.34 -7.64
N GLU A 454 -3.63 33.23 -6.93
CA GLU A 454 -4.98 32.99 -6.38
C GLU A 454 -6.01 32.54 -7.44
N ILE A 455 -5.91 33.10 -8.66
CA ILE A 455 -6.82 32.78 -9.76
C ILE A 455 -6.81 31.29 -10.14
N MET A 456 -5.75 30.53 -9.81
CA MET A 456 -5.73 29.06 -9.99
C MET A 456 -6.77 28.34 -9.14
N GLY A 457 -7.17 28.91 -8.00
CA GLY A 457 -8.25 28.41 -7.15
C GLY A 457 -9.65 28.86 -7.61
N HIS A 458 -9.74 29.78 -8.57
CA HIS A 458 -11.00 30.35 -9.05
C HIS A 458 -11.53 29.71 -10.35
N ILE A 459 -10.93 28.59 -10.77
CA ILE A 459 -11.47 27.72 -11.83
C ILE A 459 -11.70 26.31 -11.29
N THR A 460 -12.73 25.63 -11.80
CA THR A 460 -12.98 24.24 -11.42
C THR A 460 -11.91 23.30 -11.95
N ALA A 461 -11.67 22.19 -11.23
CA ALA A 461 -10.77 21.12 -11.64
C ALA A 461 -9.32 21.53 -11.96
N SER A 462 -8.84 22.70 -11.49
CA SER A 462 -7.43 23.10 -11.56
C SER A 462 -6.52 22.08 -10.86
N GLY A 463 -6.86 21.67 -9.63
CA GLY A 463 -6.10 20.64 -8.91
C GLY A 463 -6.15 19.27 -9.60
N CYS A 464 -7.30 18.89 -10.17
CA CYS A 464 -7.45 17.62 -10.88
C CYS A 464 -6.65 17.59 -12.19
N SER A 465 -6.54 18.73 -12.88
CA SER A 465 -5.77 18.89 -14.13
C SER A 465 -4.26 18.79 -13.91
N LEU A 466 -3.77 19.14 -12.71
CA LEU A 466 -2.41 18.77 -12.32
C LEU A 466 -2.24 17.25 -12.27
N GLY A 467 -3.26 16.50 -11.82
CA GLY A 467 -3.28 15.04 -11.92
C GLY A 467 -3.11 14.54 -13.36
N SER A 468 -3.79 15.17 -14.32
CA SER A 468 -3.65 14.84 -15.76
C SER A 468 -2.23 15.12 -16.26
N THR A 469 -1.65 16.24 -15.84
CA THR A 469 -0.26 16.60 -16.17
C THR A 469 0.72 15.56 -15.61
N ILE A 470 0.58 15.17 -14.35
CA ILE A 470 1.38 14.12 -13.70
C ILE A 470 1.22 12.79 -14.45
N ALA A 471 0.00 12.40 -14.81
CA ALA A 471 -0.28 11.15 -15.51
C ALA A 471 0.37 11.11 -16.91
N CYS A 472 0.36 12.22 -17.66
CA CYS A 472 1.07 12.33 -18.93
C CYS A 472 2.58 12.15 -18.74
N PHE A 473 3.14 12.84 -17.76
CA PHE A 473 4.59 12.84 -17.51
C PHE A 473 5.10 11.47 -17.09
N ILE A 474 4.41 10.80 -16.18
CA ILE A 474 4.79 9.44 -15.74
C ILE A 474 4.55 8.42 -16.86
N GLY A 475 3.43 8.51 -17.59
CA GLY A 475 3.11 7.58 -18.67
C GLY A 475 4.08 7.61 -19.84
N GLY A 476 4.62 8.79 -20.14
CA GLY A 476 5.57 8.98 -21.22
C GLY A 476 6.95 8.40 -20.96
N LEU A 477 7.28 7.99 -19.73
CA LEU A 477 8.61 7.49 -19.42
C LEU A 477 8.87 6.09 -19.99
N ASN A 478 10.13 5.84 -20.32
CA ASN A 478 10.67 4.51 -20.58
C ASN A 478 11.00 3.79 -19.25
N THR A 479 11.33 2.50 -19.31
CA THR A 479 11.60 1.65 -18.13
C THR A 479 12.70 2.17 -17.20
N ASN A 480 13.68 2.91 -17.74
CA ASN A 480 14.76 3.54 -16.98
C ASN A 480 14.44 4.98 -16.54
N GLY A 481 13.25 5.50 -16.85
CA GLY A 481 12.81 6.83 -16.49
C GLY A 481 12.55 6.95 -14.99
N ASN A 482 13.02 8.03 -14.39
CA ASN A 482 12.91 8.27 -12.96
C ASN A 482 11.52 8.82 -12.63
N LEU A 483 10.77 8.06 -11.82
CA LEU A 483 9.41 8.42 -11.41
C LEU A 483 9.36 9.78 -10.69
N PHE A 484 10.20 9.99 -9.69
CA PHE A 484 10.17 11.21 -8.88
C PHE A 484 10.47 12.45 -9.71
N GLU A 485 11.45 12.34 -10.60
CA GLU A 485 11.82 13.40 -11.53
C GLU A 485 10.68 13.80 -12.47
N ALA A 486 9.91 12.83 -12.96
CA ALA A 486 8.76 13.11 -13.81
C ALA A 486 7.62 13.83 -13.06
N VAL A 487 7.36 13.44 -11.80
CA VAL A 487 6.37 14.14 -10.97
C VAL A 487 6.81 15.58 -10.70
N VAL A 488 8.08 15.81 -10.38
CA VAL A 488 8.63 17.16 -10.18
C VAL A 488 8.53 18.00 -11.45
N ALA A 489 8.90 17.43 -12.61
CA ALA A 489 8.80 18.13 -13.89
C ALA A 489 7.35 18.51 -14.23
N ALA A 490 6.39 17.62 -13.96
CA ALA A 490 4.96 17.89 -14.15
C ALA A 490 4.46 19.06 -13.31
N VAL A 491 4.82 19.09 -12.02
CA VAL A 491 4.38 20.14 -11.09
C VAL A 491 5.04 21.48 -11.44
N LEU A 492 6.35 21.49 -11.77
CA LEU A 492 7.06 22.70 -12.22
C LEU A 492 6.43 23.29 -13.49
N LEU A 493 6.15 22.45 -14.49
CA LEU A 493 5.48 22.88 -15.72
C LEU A 493 4.11 23.49 -15.39
N TYR A 494 3.29 22.79 -14.60
CA TYR A 494 1.93 23.22 -14.31
C TYR A 494 1.89 24.52 -13.52
N LYS A 495 2.77 24.67 -12.51
CA LYS A 495 2.89 25.91 -11.73
C LYS A 495 3.40 27.09 -12.57
N SER A 496 4.31 26.84 -13.50
CA SER A 496 4.83 27.86 -14.42
C SER A 496 3.78 28.28 -15.45
N ALA A 497 3.04 27.31 -15.99
CA ALA A 497 1.92 27.58 -16.88
C ALA A 497 0.81 28.36 -16.17
N GLY A 498 0.51 28.04 -14.90
CA GLY A 498 -0.42 28.78 -14.05
C GLY A 498 -0.02 30.25 -13.87
N LYS A 499 1.28 30.53 -13.67
CA LYS A 499 1.78 31.89 -13.56
C LYS A 499 1.64 32.66 -14.87
N LEU A 500 2.06 32.06 -15.97
CA LEU A 500 1.97 32.66 -17.30
C LEU A 500 0.51 32.95 -17.70
N ALA A 501 -0.39 32.03 -17.37
CA ALA A 501 -1.81 32.21 -17.62
C ALA A 501 -2.42 33.33 -16.77
N ALA A 502 -1.99 33.45 -15.50
CA ALA A 502 -2.47 34.50 -14.60
C ALA A 502 -2.09 35.90 -15.10
N GLU A 503 -0.89 36.05 -15.67
CA GLU A 503 -0.41 37.31 -16.26
C GLU A 503 -1.16 37.70 -17.54
N ARG A 504 -1.72 36.73 -18.28
CA ARG A 504 -2.39 36.94 -19.56
C ARG A 504 -3.91 36.99 -19.47
N CYS A 505 -4.48 36.52 -18.36
CA CYS A 505 -5.93 36.41 -18.22
C CYS A 505 -6.60 37.76 -17.90
N GLN A 506 -7.88 37.87 -18.22
CA GLN A 506 -8.78 38.96 -17.86
C GLN A 506 -9.81 38.52 -16.80
N GLY A 507 -9.63 37.33 -16.21
CA GLY A 507 -10.55 36.70 -15.26
C GLY A 507 -10.65 35.19 -15.45
N SER A 508 -11.39 34.51 -14.57
CA SER A 508 -11.42 33.04 -14.47
C SER A 508 -11.72 32.30 -15.77
N GLY A 509 -12.67 32.80 -16.58
CA GLY A 509 -13.01 32.18 -17.87
C GLY A 509 -11.85 32.21 -18.86
N SER A 510 -11.17 33.36 -18.99
CA SER A 510 -9.98 33.47 -19.85
C SER A 510 -8.76 32.75 -19.28
N PHE A 511 -8.63 32.68 -17.96
CA PHE A 511 -7.56 31.96 -17.28
C PHE A 511 -7.58 30.47 -17.64
N TYR A 512 -8.77 29.87 -17.71
CA TYR A 512 -8.94 28.48 -18.12
C TYR A 512 -8.26 28.16 -19.47
N PHE A 513 -8.54 28.96 -20.50
CA PHE A 513 -7.95 28.77 -21.83
C PHE A 513 -6.46 29.12 -21.86
N GLN A 514 -6.07 30.21 -21.20
CA GLN A 514 -4.68 30.63 -21.10
C GLN A 514 -3.80 29.59 -20.40
N LEU A 515 -4.34 28.83 -19.44
CA LEU A 515 -3.62 27.75 -18.78
C LEU A 515 -3.33 26.59 -19.74
N VAL A 516 -4.31 26.19 -20.55
CA VAL A 516 -4.12 25.14 -21.57
C VAL A 516 -3.10 25.59 -22.62
N ASP A 517 -3.20 26.84 -23.09
CA ASP A 517 -2.27 27.41 -24.05
C ASP A 517 -0.85 27.52 -23.48
N ALA A 518 -0.72 27.96 -22.22
CA ALA A 518 0.56 28.04 -21.54
C ALA A 518 1.21 26.66 -21.37
N LEU A 519 0.44 25.63 -20.99
CA LEU A 519 0.92 24.25 -20.91
C LEU A 519 1.42 23.77 -22.28
N TYR A 520 0.64 23.99 -23.33
CA TYR A 520 1.00 23.63 -24.70
C TYR A 520 2.30 24.31 -25.15
N GLN A 521 2.43 25.62 -24.92
CA GLN A 521 3.60 26.40 -25.31
C GLN A 521 4.85 25.94 -24.57
N LEU A 522 4.80 25.92 -23.23
CA LEU A 522 5.94 25.54 -22.40
C LEU A 522 6.38 24.10 -22.63
N PHE A 523 5.44 23.17 -22.83
CA PHE A 523 5.74 21.77 -23.14
C PHE A 523 6.41 21.61 -24.50
N ARG A 524 5.93 22.33 -25.54
CA ARG A 524 6.54 22.27 -26.87
C ARG A 524 7.93 22.88 -26.90
N ASP A 525 8.10 24.04 -26.26
CA ASP A 525 9.37 24.74 -26.22
C ASP A 525 10.47 23.92 -25.53
N ASN A 526 10.10 23.09 -24.53
CA ASN A 526 11.01 22.24 -23.75
C ASN A 526 12.28 22.96 -23.27
N LYS A 527 12.09 24.15 -22.72
CA LYS A 527 13.13 24.98 -22.09
C LYS A 527 12.80 25.18 -20.61
N PRO A 528 12.94 24.15 -19.76
CA PRO A 528 12.68 24.28 -18.32
C PRO A 528 13.48 25.39 -17.63
N GLU A 529 14.62 25.81 -18.19
CA GLU A 529 15.38 26.97 -17.75
C GLU A 529 14.62 28.31 -17.86
N THR A 530 13.57 28.39 -18.68
CA THR A 530 12.73 29.59 -18.82
C THR A 530 11.47 29.53 -17.96
N TRP A 531 11.27 28.44 -17.21
CA TRP A 531 10.12 28.30 -16.33
C TRP A 531 10.32 29.15 -15.08
N THR A 532 9.23 29.77 -14.61
CA THR A 532 9.27 30.70 -13.49
C THR A 532 9.18 30.00 -12.12
N ALA A 533 8.62 28.79 -12.07
CA ALA A 533 8.53 28.04 -10.82
C ALA A 533 9.90 27.49 -10.41
N ASN A 534 10.22 27.59 -9.13
CA ASN A 534 11.47 27.11 -8.55
C ASN A 534 11.19 26.00 -7.54
N PHE A 535 12.18 25.15 -7.28
CA PHE A 535 12.09 24.12 -6.24
C PHE A 535 13.25 24.21 -5.24
N GLN A 536 12.98 23.78 -4.01
CA GLN A 536 13.96 23.65 -2.94
C GLN A 536 13.88 22.26 -2.30
N ARG A 537 15.03 21.65 -1.96
CA ARG A 537 15.07 20.42 -1.17
C ARG A 537 14.84 20.70 0.31
N LEU A 538 14.02 19.87 0.96
CA LEU A 538 13.66 19.98 2.38
C LEU A 538 14.33 18.93 3.26
#